data_AF-A0A4R8F6G0-F1
#
_entry.id   AF-A0A4R8F6G0-F1
#
_cell.length_a   1.000
_cell.length_b   1.000
_cell.length_c   1.000
_cell.angle_alpha   90.00
_cell.angle_beta   90.00
_cell.angle_gamma   90.00
#
_symmetry.space_group_name_H-M   'P 1'
#
loop_
_entity.id
_entity.type
_entity.pdbx_description
1 polymer ?
#
loop_
_entity_poly.entity_id
_entity_poly.type
_entity_poly.pdbx_seq_one_letter_code
_entity_poly.pdbx_strand_id
1 'polypeptide(L)'
;MGSDQTRRAIELAISRITRGRPKTVQPGRKLSIASVAEEAGLSNATIHNRYPDLAELIRQKTNKESRKKLAHKTKALQGVDLMFKELREALAERDANLKRIAIANL
;
A
#
# COMPACT_ATOMS: atom_id res chain seq x y z
N MET A 1 4.43 35.79 0.64
CA MET A 1 3.28 34.95 1.04
C MET A 1 3.34 34.77 2.55
N GLY A 2 2.22 34.96 3.25
CA GLY A 2 2.17 34.74 4.71
C GLY A 2 2.32 33.25 5.05
N SER A 3 2.84 32.94 6.24
CA SER A 3 3.02 31.55 6.73
C SER A 3 1.74 30.74 6.64
N ASP A 4 0.58 31.34 6.95
CA ASP A 4 -0.71 30.65 6.91
C ASP A 4 -1.14 30.25 5.50
N GLN A 5 -0.79 31.06 4.49
CA GLN A 5 -1.10 30.75 3.10
C GLN A 5 -0.26 29.57 2.62
N THR A 6 1.02 29.51 3.03
CA THR A 6 1.90 28.38 2.75
C THR A 6 1.41 27.10 3.43
N ARG A 7 0.97 27.19 4.69
CA ARG A 7 0.40 26.04 5.41
C ARG A 7 -0.81 25.46 4.70
N ARG A 8 -1.77 26.32 4.31
CA ARG A 8 -2.96 25.91 3.54
C ARG A 8 -2.59 25.30 2.20
N ALA A 9 -1.57 25.82 1.51
CA ALA A 9 -1.10 25.24 0.25
C ALA A 9 -0.58 23.80 0.44
N ILE A 10 0.17 23.54 1.52
CA ILE A 10 0.64 22.20 1.87
C ILE A 10 -0.53 21.27 2.19
N GLU A 11 -1.49 21.71 3.00
CA GLU A 11 -2.68 20.92 3.33
C GLU A 11 -3.50 20.55 2.09
N LEU A 12 -3.70 21.51 1.19
CA LEU A 12 -4.38 21.28 -0.10
C LEU A 12 -3.60 20.30 -0.98
N ALA A 13 -2.27 20.41 -1.03
CA ALA A 13 -1.41 19.48 -1.77
C ALA A 13 -1.53 18.05 -1.23
N ILE A 14 -1.45 17.87 0.10
CA ILE A 14 -1.68 16.57 0.75
C ILE A 14 -3.05 16.00 0.36
N SER A 15 -4.10 16.82 0.46
CA SER A 15 -5.45 16.42 0.11
C SER A 15 -5.59 16.02 -1.36
N ARG A 16 -4.95 16.73 -2.30
CA ARG A 16 -4.99 16.40 -3.73
C ARG A 16 -4.30 15.08 -4.05
N ILE A 17 -3.11 14.86 -3.49
CA ILE A 17 -2.34 13.63 -3.70
C ILE A 17 -3.06 12.43 -3.09
N THR A 18 -3.62 12.57 -1.89
CA THR A 18 -4.40 11.49 -1.26
C THR A 18 -5.67 11.14 -2.03
N ARG A 19 -6.30 12.12 -2.69
CA ARG A 19 -7.47 11.90 -3.57
C ARG A 19 -7.10 11.50 -5.00
N GLY A 20 -5.81 11.40 -5.33
CA GLY A 20 -5.34 11.01 -6.67
C GLY A 20 -5.58 12.07 -7.75
N ARG A 21 -5.79 13.33 -7.38
CA ARG A 21 -6.00 14.46 -8.32
C ARG A 21 -4.94 15.55 -8.12
N PRO A 22 -3.64 15.22 -8.26
CA PRO A 22 -2.58 16.23 -8.23
C PRO A 22 -2.71 17.17 -9.43
N LYS A 23 -2.29 18.42 -9.26
CA LYS A 23 -2.28 19.44 -10.32
C LYS A 23 -0.91 19.57 -10.98
N THR A 24 0.16 19.44 -10.19
CA THR A 24 1.54 19.66 -10.64
C THR A 24 2.27 18.34 -10.76
N VAL A 25 2.14 17.46 -9.77
CA VAL A 25 2.82 16.15 -9.81
C VAL A 25 2.08 15.16 -10.67
N GLN A 26 2.81 14.20 -11.23
CA GLN A 26 2.22 13.16 -12.06
C GLN A 26 1.09 12.40 -11.32
N PRO A 27 -0.05 12.14 -11.98
CA PRO A 27 -1.10 11.30 -11.45
C PRO A 27 -0.55 9.93 -11.03
N GLY A 28 -0.95 9.44 -9.85
CA GLY A 28 -0.49 8.15 -9.32
C GLY A 28 0.82 8.20 -8.52
N ARG A 29 1.46 9.38 -8.38
CA ARG A 29 2.61 9.55 -7.49
C ARG A 29 2.19 9.29 -6.03
N LYS A 30 3.02 8.55 -5.30
CA LYS A 30 2.78 8.19 -3.89
C LYS A 30 2.85 9.44 -3.00
N LEU A 31 2.04 9.47 -1.94
CA LEU A 31 2.13 10.50 -0.90
C LEU A 31 3.52 10.45 -0.23
N SER A 32 4.29 11.50 -0.44
CA SER A 32 5.62 11.73 0.11
C SER A 32 5.86 13.22 0.31
N ILE A 33 6.85 13.57 1.13
CA ILE A 33 7.20 14.97 1.38
C ILE A 33 7.63 15.65 0.07
N ALA A 34 8.44 14.96 -0.75
CA ALA A 34 8.83 15.41 -2.08
C ALA A 34 7.64 15.70 -3.00
N SER A 35 6.69 14.77 -3.10
CA SER A 35 5.50 14.98 -3.94
C SER A 35 4.62 16.11 -3.43
N VAL A 36 4.52 16.29 -2.11
CA VAL A 36 3.71 17.36 -1.50
C VAL A 36 4.38 18.72 -1.71
N ALA A 37 5.71 18.79 -1.58
CA ALA A 37 6.48 20.00 -1.82
C ALA A 37 6.38 20.44 -3.29
N GLU A 38 6.55 19.52 -4.22
CA GLU A 38 6.41 19.76 -5.67
C GLU A 38 4.98 20.20 -6.03
N GLU A 39 3.96 19.57 -5.46
CA GLU A 39 2.55 19.95 -5.65
C GLU A 39 2.20 21.32 -5.05
N ALA A 40 2.85 21.71 -3.96
CA ALA A 40 2.68 23.01 -3.31
C ALA A 40 3.58 24.12 -3.91
N GLY A 41 4.51 23.78 -4.82
CA GLY A 41 5.49 24.72 -5.36
C GLY A 41 6.53 25.18 -4.33
N LEU A 42 6.86 24.33 -3.36
CA LEU A 42 7.77 24.61 -2.25
C LEU A 42 8.99 23.69 -2.30
N SER A 43 10.07 24.10 -1.64
CA SER A 43 11.21 23.21 -1.39
C SER A 43 10.92 22.25 -0.23
N ASN A 44 11.42 21.01 -0.32
CA ASN A 44 11.37 20.01 0.75
C ASN A 44 11.88 20.56 2.11
N ALA A 45 12.92 21.37 2.09
CA ALA A 45 13.49 21.98 3.29
C ALA A 45 12.47 22.86 4.02
N THR A 46 11.57 23.52 3.27
CA THR A 46 10.53 24.39 3.86
C THR A 46 9.56 23.60 4.71
N ILE A 47 9.14 22.43 4.23
CA ILE A 47 8.21 21.56 4.97
C ILE A 47 8.91 21.01 6.21
N HIS A 48 10.14 20.54 6.07
CA HIS A 48 10.89 19.98 7.20
C HIS A 48 11.23 20.98 8.30
N ASN A 49 11.68 22.18 7.93
CA ASN A 49 12.19 23.16 8.89
C ASN A 49 11.08 24.02 9.49
N ARG A 50 10.05 24.35 8.70
CA ARG A 50 9.04 25.34 9.08
C ARG A 50 7.69 24.73 9.43
N TYR A 51 7.43 23.50 9.00
CA TYR A 51 6.16 22.79 9.23
C TYR A 51 6.40 21.31 9.62
N PRO A 52 7.12 21.05 10.73
CA PRO A 52 7.43 19.68 11.16
C PRO A 52 6.16 18.86 11.47
N ASP A 53 5.10 19.51 11.95
CA ASP A 53 3.78 18.92 12.19
C ASP A 53 3.17 18.31 10.90
N LEU A 54 3.24 19.04 9.80
CA LEU A 54 2.76 18.57 8.50
C LEU A 54 3.67 17.47 7.93
N ALA A 55 4.98 17.57 8.16
CA ALA A 55 5.93 16.53 7.77
C ALA A 55 5.63 15.20 8.46
N GLU A 56 5.32 15.23 9.77
CA GLU A 56 4.91 14.06 10.52
C GLU A 56 3.59 13.49 10.03
N LEU A 57 2.58 14.33 9.77
CA LEU A 57 1.30 13.90 9.23
C LEU A 57 1.46 13.13 7.91
N ILE A 58 2.32 13.63 7.01
CA ILE A 58 2.64 12.95 5.74
C ILE A 58 3.25 11.58 6.02
N ARG A 59 4.26 11.50 6.89
CA ARG A 59 4.93 10.24 7.26
C ARG A 59 3.95 9.23 7.86
N GLN A 60 3.09 9.66 8.78
CA GLN A 60 2.09 8.80 9.41
C GLN A 60 1.11 8.22 8.38
N LYS A 61 0.61 9.06 7.46
CA LYS A 61 -0.28 8.61 6.38
C LYS A 61 0.42 7.62 5.46
N THR A 62 1.65 7.90 5.03
CA THR A 62 2.42 7.00 4.15
C THR A 62 2.71 5.65 4.83
N ASN A 63 3.06 5.65 6.11
CA ASN A 63 3.28 4.41 6.87
C ASN A 63 2.01 3.60 7.05
N LYS A 64 0.87 4.24 7.35
CA LYS A 64 -0.42 3.57 7.49
C LYS A 64 -0.85 2.87 6.20
N GLU A 65 -0.69 3.54 5.06
CA GLU A 65 -1.01 2.95 3.75
C GLU A 65 -0.07 1.78 3.41
N SER A 66 1.20 1.88 3.75
CA SER A 66 2.18 0.81 3.55
C SER A 66 1.86 -0.42 4.40
N ARG A 67 1.50 -0.22 5.67
CA ARG A 67 1.07 -1.29 6.59
C ARG A 67 -0.20 -2.00 6.11
N LYS A 68 -1.21 -1.25 5.65
CA LYS A 68 -2.44 -1.84 5.08
C LYS A 68 -2.13 -2.72 3.87
N LYS A 69 -1.31 -2.23 2.93
CA LYS A 69 -0.92 -3.00 1.74
C LYS A 69 -0.18 -4.28 2.11
N LEU A 70 0.73 -4.21 3.08
CA LEU A 70 1.43 -5.39 3.58
C LEU A 70 0.44 -6.40 4.17
N ALA A 71 -0.45 -5.96 5.06
CA ALA A 71 -1.46 -6.83 5.67
C ALA A 71 -2.36 -7.51 4.62
N HIS A 72 -2.79 -6.79 3.59
CA HIS A 72 -3.55 -7.36 2.48
C HIS A 72 -2.75 -8.43 1.72
N LYS A 73 -1.48 -8.17 1.42
CA LYS A 73 -0.61 -9.14 0.73
C LYS A 73 -0.37 -10.39 1.56
N THR A 74 -0.09 -10.23 2.85
CA THR A 74 0.10 -11.36 3.78
C THR A 74 -1.16 -12.21 3.87
N LYS A 75 -2.34 -11.59 3.98
CA LYS A 75 -3.62 -12.32 4.01
C LYS A 75 -3.90 -13.09 2.72
N ALA A 76 -3.57 -12.50 1.57
CA ALA A 76 -3.72 -13.18 0.29
C ALA A 76 -2.79 -14.41 0.17
N LEU A 77 -1.53 -14.28 0.61
CA LEU A 77 -0.57 -15.39 0.63
C LEU A 77 -1.05 -16.53 1.54
N GLN A 78 -1.52 -16.21 2.74
CA GLN A 78 -2.07 -17.21 3.66
C GLN A 78 -3.25 -17.99 3.06
N GLY A 79 -4.16 -17.32 2.35
CA GLY A 79 -5.27 -18.00 1.69
C GLY A 79 -4.81 -18.97 0.60
N VAL A 80 -3.80 -18.57 -0.18
CA VAL A 80 -3.21 -19.43 -1.22
C VAL A 80 -2.49 -20.63 -0.60
N ASP A 81 -1.71 -20.43 0.46
CA ASP A 81 -0.99 -21.52 1.15
C ASP A 81 -1.94 -22.58 1.73
N LEU A 82 -3.07 -22.14 2.32
CA LEU A 82 -4.11 -23.04 2.81
C LEU A 82 -4.73 -23.85 1.66
N MET A 83 -5.11 -23.18 0.56
CA MET A 83 -5.69 -23.85 -0.59
C MET A 83 -4.73 -24.86 -1.22
N PHE A 84 -3.44 -24.55 -1.30
CA PHE A 84 -2.40 -25.49 -1.77
C PHE A 84 -2.28 -26.72 -0.86
N LYS A 85 -2.37 -26.53 0.45
CA LYS A 85 -2.33 -27.64 1.41
C LYS A 85 -3.52 -28.58 1.21
N GLU A 86 -4.73 -28.03 1.14
CA GLU A 86 -5.96 -28.80 0.89
C GLU A 86 -5.91 -29.55 -0.45
N LEU A 87 -5.44 -28.88 -1.52
CA LEU A 87 -5.32 -29.52 -2.84
C LEU A 87 -4.33 -30.68 -2.84
N ARG A 88 -3.21 -30.54 -2.12
CA ARG A 88 -2.22 -31.62 -1.97
C ARG A 88 -2.76 -32.81 -1.20
N GLU A 89 -3.50 -32.56 -0.13
CA GLU A 89 -4.16 -33.62 0.66
C GLU A 89 -5.20 -34.36 -0.19
N ALA A 90 -6.04 -33.63 -0.95
CA ALA A 90 -7.01 -34.22 -1.85
C ALA A 90 -6.35 -35.07 -2.95
N LEU A 91 -5.25 -34.61 -3.56
CA LEU A 91 -4.51 -35.39 -4.56
C LEU A 91 -3.94 -36.67 -3.96
N ALA A 92 -3.33 -36.60 -2.78
CA ALA A 92 -2.80 -37.77 -2.09
C ALA A 92 -3.89 -38.81 -1.79
N GLU A 93 -5.08 -38.35 -1.37
CA GLU A 93 -6.23 -39.21 -1.13
C GLU A 93 -6.75 -39.86 -2.43
N ARG A 94 -6.87 -39.07 -3.52
CA ARG A 94 -7.28 -39.59 -4.84
C ARG A 94 -6.30 -40.63 -5.35
N ASP A 95 -4.99 -40.39 -5.25
CA ASP A 95 -3.95 -41.33 -5.66
C ASP A 95 -4.01 -42.63 -4.85
N ALA A 96 -4.25 -42.54 -3.53
CA ALA A 96 -4.42 -43.72 -2.68
C ALA A 96 -5.66 -44.53 -3.07
N ASN A 97 -6.77 -43.86 -3.41
CA ASN A 97 -8.00 -44.50 -3.86
C ASN A 97 -7.82 -45.20 -5.22
N LEU A 98 -7.14 -44.55 -6.18
CA LEU A 98 -6.82 -45.15 -7.48
C LEU A 98 -5.96 -46.41 -7.33
N LYS A 99 -4.92 -46.36 -6.48
CA LYS A 99 -4.09 -47.53 -6.17
C LYS A 99 -4.92 -48.67 -5.58
N ARG A 100 -5.82 -48.38 -4.64
CA ARG A 100 -6.71 -49.39 -4.04
C ARG A 100 -7.61 -50.07 -5.08
N ILE A 101 -8.22 -49.29 -5.97
CA ILE A 101 -9.09 -49.82 -7.03
C ILE A 101 -8.29 -50.63 -8.05
N ALA A 102 -7.10 -50.14 -8.45
CA ALA A 102 -6.24 -50.84 -9.39
C ALA A 102 -5.79 -52.21 -8.86
N ILE A 103 -5.50 -52.32 -7.56
CA ILE A 103 -5.15 -53.59 -6.91
C ILE A 103 -6.36 -54.54 -6.86
N ALA A 104 -7.57 -54.03 -6.64
CA ALA A 104 -8.78 -54.86 -6.55
C ALA A 104 -9.26 -55.41 -7.91
N ASN A 105 -8.83 -54.80 -9.01
CA ASN A 105 -9.21 -55.18 -10.38
C ASN A 105 -8.12 -56.00 -11.10
N LEU A 106 -7.08 -56.44 -10.38
CA LEU A 106 -6.00 -57.31 -10.85
C LEU A 106 -6.22 -58.73 -10.35
#